data_AF-A0A1I4X8N4-F1
#
_entry.id   AF-A0A1I4X8N4-F1
#
_cell.length_a   1.000
_cell.length_b   1.000
_cell.length_c   1.000
_cell.angle_alpha   90.00
_cell.angle_beta   90.00
_cell.angle_gamma   90.00
#
_symmetry.space_group_name_H-M   'P 1'
#
loop_
_entity.id
_entity.type
_entity.pdbx_description
1 polymer ?
#
loop_
_entity_poly.entity_id
_entity_poly.type
_entity_poly.pdbx_seq_one_letter_code
_entity_poly.pdbx_strand_id
1 'polypeptide(L)'
;MKYITAYAVAIAAMFAFMTGGAMAASDAPFEGRTKCSNCHKSQAKSWKDTAHAKAMESLKPNTKKEAKVKAKLDPAKDYTQDKDCVGCHVDGFGKTGGYTIEAPKKPLTGVGCESCHGPGKNYRGDHRKAGQAFEKSNKTTPRKTLADKGQDFAFEESCNACHLNYEGSPWKDAKPPYTPFTPEVDPKYAFDFDKMVKDVKAMHEHFKLDGVFVGEPKFKYHDEFQANAKEGEKGKEE
;
A
#
# COMPACT_ATOMS: atom_id res chain seq x y z
N MET A 1 -51.39 35.60 -10.19
CA MET A 1 -51.06 35.28 -8.78
C MET A 1 -51.13 33.79 -8.40
N LYS A 2 -51.69 32.87 -9.21
CA LYS A 2 -51.72 31.42 -8.89
C LYS A 2 -50.54 30.60 -9.42
N TYR A 3 -49.72 31.16 -10.31
CA TYR A 3 -48.58 30.45 -10.92
C TYR A 3 -47.22 30.80 -10.32
N ILE A 4 -47.13 31.88 -9.52
CA ILE A 4 -45.86 32.32 -8.90
C ILE A 4 -45.53 31.45 -7.66
N THR A 5 -46.55 30.93 -6.97
CA THR A 5 -46.38 30.05 -5.80
C THR A 5 -45.98 28.61 -6.15
N ALA A 6 -46.27 28.13 -7.36
CA ALA A 6 -45.88 26.78 -7.79
C ALA A 6 -44.39 26.66 -8.14
N TYR A 7 -43.79 27.72 -8.70
CA TYR A 7 -42.37 27.76 -9.05
C TYR A 7 -41.45 27.91 -7.82
N ALA A 8 -41.91 28.57 -6.75
CA ALA A 8 -41.12 28.75 -5.53
C ALA A 8 -40.91 27.45 -4.75
N VAL A 9 -41.88 26.51 -4.81
CA VAL A 9 -41.77 25.21 -4.12
C VAL A 9 -40.92 24.21 -4.92
N ALA A 10 -40.93 24.29 -6.25
CA ALA A 10 -40.11 23.43 -7.11
C ALA A 10 -38.60 23.76 -7.01
N ILE A 11 -38.23 25.02 -6.79
CA ILE A 11 -36.82 25.44 -6.64
C ILE A 11 -36.28 25.03 -5.26
N ALA A 12 -37.09 25.07 -4.20
CA ALA A 12 -36.68 24.61 -2.87
C ALA A 12 -36.45 23.08 -2.80
N ALA A 13 -37.17 22.29 -3.62
CA ALA A 13 -36.97 20.84 -3.70
C ALA A 13 -35.74 20.44 -4.54
N MET A 14 -35.29 21.25 -5.50
CA MET A 14 -34.07 20.98 -6.27
C MET A 14 -32.77 21.31 -5.52
N PHE A 15 -32.82 22.15 -4.48
CA PHE A 15 -31.65 22.43 -3.63
C PHE A 15 -31.40 21.39 -2.54
N ALA A 16 -32.31 20.44 -2.31
CA ALA A 16 -32.17 19.39 -1.30
C ALA A 16 -31.41 18.14 -1.77
N PHE A 17 -30.97 18.07 -3.04
CA PHE A 17 -30.35 16.88 -3.63
C PHE A 17 -28.87 17.02 -4.02
N MET A 18 -28.19 18.10 -3.61
CA MET A 18 -26.76 18.34 -3.92
C MET A 18 -25.85 18.48 -2.70
N THR A 19 -26.21 17.91 -1.55
CA THR A 19 -25.26 17.70 -0.44
C THR A 19 -24.97 16.21 -0.23
N GLY A 20 -24.88 15.45 -1.33
CA GLY A 20 -24.12 14.21 -1.37
C GLY A 20 -22.65 14.52 -1.58
N GLY A 21 -22.05 15.32 -0.69
CA GLY A 21 -20.60 15.40 -0.64
C GLY A 21 -20.11 13.99 -0.36
N ALA A 22 -19.42 13.38 -1.33
CA ALA A 22 -18.61 12.22 -1.06
C ALA A 22 -17.77 12.59 0.15
N MET A 23 -18.11 12.03 1.32
CA MET A 23 -17.16 12.02 2.42
C MET A 23 -16.01 11.24 1.84
N ALA A 24 -14.96 11.96 1.43
CA ALA A 24 -13.67 11.35 1.17
C ALA A 24 -13.43 10.52 2.43
N ALA A 25 -13.50 9.19 2.29
CA ALA A 25 -13.16 8.30 3.38
C ALA A 25 -11.78 8.77 3.80
N SER A 26 -11.67 9.31 5.01
CA SER A 26 -10.37 9.78 5.48
C SER A 26 -9.47 8.57 5.43
N ASP A 27 -8.47 8.58 4.54
CA ASP A 27 -7.50 7.49 4.43
C ASP A 27 -7.06 7.11 5.85
N ALA A 28 -7.16 5.82 6.18
CA ALA A 28 -6.75 5.37 7.50
C ALA A 28 -5.32 5.84 7.77
N PRO A 29 -4.93 6.17 9.01
CA PRO A 29 -3.55 6.54 9.26
C PRO A 29 -2.62 5.33 9.12
N PHE A 30 -1.41 5.55 8.62
CA PHE A 30 -0.32 4.60 8.76
C PHE A 30 0.07 4.45 10.24
N GLU A 31 0.55 3.27 10.63
CA GLU A 31 1.06 3.04 12.00
C GLU A 31 2.41 2.30 12.05
N GLY A 32 2.89 1.82 10.91
CA GLY A 32 4.13 1.09 10.74
C GLY A 32 4.00 -0.42 10.94
N ARG A 33 4.96 -1.14 10.36
CA ARG A 33 4.92 -2.60 10.21
C ARG A 33 4.97 -3.44 11.50
N THR A 34 5.23 -2.85 12.67
CA THR A 34 5.48 -3.59 13.92
C THR A 34 4.30 -4.48 14.29
N LYS A 35 3.07 -3.94 14.30
CA LYS A 35 1.88 -4.72 14.69
C LYS A 35 1.53 -5.78 13.65
N CYS A 36 1.71 -5.48 12.36
CA CYS A 36 1.55 -6.46 11.28
C CYS A 36 2.52 -7.64 11.46
N SER A 37 3.80 -7.32 11.73
CA SER A 37 4.89 -8.32 11.82
C SER A 37 4.79 -9.22 13.05
N ASN A 38 4.16 -8.76 14.12
CA ASN A 38 3.95 -9.57 15.33
C ASN A 38 2.95 -10.71 15.09
N CYS A 39 1.90 -10.47 14.30
CA CYS A 39 0.93 -11.49 13.92
C CYS A 39 1.37 -12.30 12.69
N HIS A 40 1.99 -11.65 11.70
CA HIS A 40 2.40 -12.25 10.42
C HIS A 40 3.91 -12.49 10.36
N LYS A 41 4.43 -13.32 11.28
CA LYS A 41 5.88 -13.54 11.46
C LYS A 41 6.55 -14.13 10.22
N SER A 42 5.91 -15.10 9.56
CA SER A 42 6.46 -15.75 8.36
C SER A 42 6.59 -14.78 7.18
N GLN A 43 5.54 -13.99 6.93
CA GLN A 43 5.55 -12.94 5.91
C GLN A 43 6.60 -11.89 6.23
N ALA A 44 6.67 -11.42 7.48
CA ALA A 44 7.64 -10.42 7.90
C ALA A 44 9.09 -10.91 7.76
N LYS A 45 9.36 -12.19 8.08
CA LYS A 45 10.66 -12.83 7.91
C LYS A 45 11.06 -12.86 6.43
N SER A 46 10.15 -13.25 5.54
CA SER A 46 10.43 -13.27 4.10
C SER A 46 10.58 -11.86 3.52
N TRP A 47 9.71 -10.92 3.90
CA TRP A 47 9.74 -9.53 3.43
C TRP A 47 11.06 -8.84 3.76
N LYS A 48 11.64 -9.08 4.95
CA LYS A 48 12.86 -8.42 5.43
C LYS A 48 14.05 -8.57 4.48
N ASP A 49 14.08 -9.64 3.68
CA ASP A 49 15.17 -9.91 2.74
C ASP A 49 14.99 -9.28 1.36
N THR A 50 13.82 -8.69 1.08
CA THR A 50 13.46 -8.09 -0.21
C THR A 50 14.16 -6.76 -0.48
N ALA A 51 14.09 -6.29 -1.73
CA ALA A 51 14.54 -4.94 -2.08
C ALA A 51 13.69 -3.86 -1.39
N HIS A 52 12.38 -4.09 -1.22
CA HIS A 52 11.44 -3.17 -0.58
C HIS A 52 11.80 -2.90 0.89
N ALA A 53 12.09 -3.96 1.66
CA ALA A 53 12.55 -3.80 3.05
C ALA A 53 13.88 -3.04 3.16
N LYS A 54 14.71 -3.11 2.11
CA LYS A 54 16.02 -2.47 2.01
C LYS A 54 15.99 -1.16 1.21
N ALA A 55 14.81 -0.62 0.88
CA ALA A 55 14.68 0.51 -0.04
C ALA A 55 15.50 1.73 0.41
N MET A 56 15.50 2.05 1.71
CA MET A 56 16.32 3.15 2.25
C MET A 56 17.83 2.97 2.10
N GLU A 57 18.32 1.73 2.07
CA GLU A 57 19.75 1.47 1.89
C GLU A 57 20.24 1.95 0.52
N SER A 58 19.37 1.95 -0.50
CA SER A 58 19.71 2.45 -1.83
C SER A 58 19.88 3.97 -1.89
N LEU A 59 19.34 4.72 -0.93
CA LEU A 59 19.47 6.18 -0.87
C LEU A 59 20.74 6.65 -0.16
N LYS A 60 21.42 5.77 0.59
CA LYS A 60 22.66 6.09 1.27
C LYS A 60 23.79 6.44 0.29
N PRO A 61 24.78 7.26 0.71
CA PRO A 61 26.00 7.47 -0.05
C PRO A 61 26.67 6.16 -0.46
N ASN A 62 27.23 6.12 -1.66
CA ASN A 62 28.07 5.05 -2.17
C ASN A 62 27.38 3.68 -2.35
N THR A 63 26.07 3.57 -2.17
CA THR A 63 25.30 2.36 -2.50
C THR A 63 24.75 2.44 -3.93
N LYS A 64 24.58 1.28 -4.58
CA LYS A 64 24.03 1.16 -5.94
C LYS A 64 24.69 2.11 -6.97
N LYS A 65 26.01 2.34 -6.86
CA LYS A 65 26.76 3.36 -7.62
C LYS A 65 26.50 3.30 -9.11
N GLU A 66 26.63 2.12 -9.72
CA GLU A 66 26.43 1.93 -11.15
C GLU A 66 25.03 2.33 -11.61
N ALA A 67 24.00 1.96 -10.84
CA ALA A 67 22.61 2.32 -11.15
C ALA A 67 22.40 3.84 -11.03
N LYS A 68 22.93 4.46 -9.97
CA LYS A 68 22.85 5.92 -9.77
C LYS A 68 23.51 6.68 -10.92
N VAL A 69 24.74 6.30 -11.29
CA VAL A 69 25.47 6.92 -12.42
C VAL A 69 24.69 6.75 -13.72
N LYS A 70 24.14 5.55 -13.98
CA LYS A 70 23.32 5.29 -15.19
C LYS A 70 22.07 6.19 -15.23
N ALA A 71 21.46 6.44 -14.07
CA ALA A 71 20.33 7.35 -13.91
C ALA A 71 20.73 8.83 -13.76
N LYS A 72 22.01 9.18 -14.00
CA LYS A 72 22.56 10.54 -13.87
C LYS A 72 22.43 11.16 -12.47
N LEU A 73 22.43 10.32 -11.43
CA LEU A 73 22.45 10.72 -10.03
C LEU A 73 23.88 10.69 -9.48
N ASP A 74 24.18 11.56 -8.52
CA ASP A 74 25.45 11.53 -7.78
C ASP A 74 25.51 10.27 -6.88
N PRO A 75 26.45 9.32 -7.09
CA PRO A 75 26.57 8.13 -6.27
C PRO A 75 27.08 8.40 -4.85
N ALA A 76 27.72 9.54 -4.58
CA ALA A 76 28.26 9.92 -3.28
C ALA A 76 27.31 10.77 -2.44
N LYS A 77 26.27 11.37 -3.04
CA LYS A 77 25.25 12.13 -2.31
C LYS A 77 24.44 11.23 -1.38
N ASP A 78 24.09 11.78 -0.22
CA ASP A 78 23.11 11.22 0.70
C ASP A 78 21.70 11.66 0.29
N TYR A 79 20.84 10.73 -0.10
CA TYR A 79 19.44 10.99 -0.46
C TYR A 79 18.46 10.57 0.65
N THR A 80 18.96 10.12 1.81
CA THR A 80 18.09 9.56 2.88
C THR A 80 17.19 10.60 3.55
N GLN A 81 17.48 11.89 3.35
CA GLN A 81 16.64 13.02 3.79
C GLN A 81 16.13 13.86 2.62
N ASP A 82 16.27 13.36 1.38
CA ASP A 82 15.84 14.08 0.19
C ASP A 82 14.36 13.80 -0.08
N LYS A 83 13.52 14.84 0.04
CA LYS A 83 12.06 14.74 -0.18
C LYS A 83 11.69 14.25 -1.59
N ASP A 84 12.59 14.45 -2.56
CA ASP A 84 12.37 14.00 -3.94
C ASP A 84 12.64 12.49 -4.11
N CYS A 85 13.21 11.84 -3.08
CA CYS A 85 13.59 10.42 -3.13
C CYS A 85 12.83 9.58 -2.09
N VAL A 86 12.69 10.06 -0.85
CA VAL A 86 12.16 9.23 0.25
C VAL A 86 10.74 8.76 0.00
N GLY A 87 9.94 9.49 -0.79
CA GLY A 87 8.52 9.21 -1.01
C GLY A 87 8.19 7.81 -1.51
N CYS A 88 9.07 7.20 -2.32
CA CYS A 88 8.89 5.84 -2.86
C CYS A 88 9.72 4.76 -2.12
N HIS A 89 10.40 5.13 -1.03
CA HIS A 89 11.32 4.24 -0.31
C HIS A 89 10.95 4.07 1.18
N VAL A 90 9.80 4.58 1.59
CA VAL A 90 9.27 4.55 2.97
C VAL A 90 7.76 4.32 2.93
N ASP A 91 7.18 3.94 4.07
CA ASP A 91 5.73 3.84 4.20
C ASP A 91 5.08 5.23 4.41
N GLY A 92 4.17 5.61 3.50
CA GLY A 92 3.21 6.69 3.72
C GLY A 92 3.79 8.11 3.78
N PHE A 93 4.86 8.41 3.04
CA PHE A 93 5.40 9.78 3.01
C PHE A 93 4.34 10.80 2.60
N GLY A 94 4.22 11.89 3.36
CA GLY A 94 3.19 12.91 3.14
C GLY A 94 1.75 12.46 3.43
N LYS A 95 1.56 11.28 4.01
CA LYS A 95 0.25 10.74 4.43
C LYS A 95 0.11 10.75 5.95
N THR A 96 -1.14 10.80 6.42
CA THR A 96 -1.45 10.79 7.85
C THR A 96 -0.83 9.58 8.55
N GLY A 97 -0.02 9.82 9.57
CA GLY A 97 0.65 8.77 10.35
C GLY A 97 1.88 8.13 9.69
N GLY A 98 2.19 8.49 8.44
CA GLY A 98 3.29 7.91 7.69
C GLY A 98 4.66 8.53 8.01
N TYR A 99 5.66 8.14 7.21
CA TYR A 99 7.05 8.56 7.41
C TYR A 99 7.21 10.08 7.25
N THR A 100 8.08 10.67 8.07
CA THR A 100 8.52 12.07 7.97
C THR A 100 10.04 12.13 8.07
N ILE A 101 10.67 13.11 7.41
CA ILE A 101 12.12 13.29 7.46
C ILE A 101 12.53 13.85 8.82
N GLU A 102 11.69 14.68 9.43
CA GLU A 102 11.92 15.37 10.70
C GLU A 102 11.87 14.40 11.89
N ALA A 103 11.00 13.39 11.83
CA ALA A 103 10.81 12.39 12.87
C ALA A 103 10.69 10.98 12.28
N PRO A 104 11.80 10.42 11.73
CA PRO A 104 11.77 9.15 11.01
C PRO A 104 11.55 7.99 11.98
N LYS A 105 10.46 7.24 11.78
CA LYS A 105 10.14 6.06 12.58
C LYS A 105 10.67 4.81 11.92
N LYS A 106 11.46 4.01 12.66
CA LYS A 106 12.01 2.73 12.18
C LYS A 106 10.96 1.78 11.58
N PRO A 107 9.73 1.63 12.14
CA PRO A 107 8.68 0.79 11.56
C PRO A 107 8.15 1.24 10.19
N LEU A 108 8.35 2.51 9.81
CA LEU A 108 7.92 3.10 8.52
C LEU A 108 9.10 3.25 7.54
N THR A 109 10.31 2.85 7.93
CA THR A 109 11.51 2.87 7.08
C THR A 109 11.50 1.66 6.13
N GLY A 110 11.72 1.91 4.84
CA GLY A 110 11.57 0.91 3.78
C GLY A 110 10.14 0.87 3.25
N VAL A 111 9.95 0.23 2.09
CA VAL A 111 8.61 -0.05 1.54
C VAL A 111 8.07 -1.27 2.28
N GLY A 112 7.17 -1.01 3.23
CA GLY A 112 6.67 -1.99 4.18
C GLY A 112 5.28 -2.52 3.86
N CYS A 113 4.65 -3.12 4.86
CA CYS A 113 3.37 -3.81 4.72
C CYS A 113 2.28 -2.86 4.21
N GLU A 114 2.24 -1.64 4.76
CA GLU A 114 1.17 -0.67 4.50
C GLU A 114 1.33 0.03 3.15
N SER A 115 2.52 0.04 2.54
CA SER A 115 2.71 0.54 1.17
C SER A 115 1.98 -0.31 0.12
N CYS A 116 1.72 -1.60 0.41
CA CYS A 116 0.97 -2.47 -0.48
C CYS A 116 -0.44 -2.77 0.06
N HIS A 117 -0.57 -3.13 1.34
CA HIS A 117 -1.85 -3.53 1.92
C HIS A 117 -2.72 -2.37 2.39
N GLY A 118 -2.27 -1.13 2.20
CA GLY A 118 -2.93 0.06 2.69
C GLY A 118 -2.64 0.36 4.17
N PRO A 119 -3.02 1.56 4.65
CA PRO A 119 -2.75 2.00 6.01
C PRO A 119 -3.53 1.20 7.07
N GLY A 120 -2.78 0.64 8.03
CA GLY A 120 -3.23 -0.45 8.90
C GLY A 120 -4.12 -0.05 10.08
N LYS A 121 -4.09 1.22 10.50
CA LYS A 121 -4.61 1.63 11.81
C LYS A 121 -6.08 1.27 12.05
N ASN A 122 -6.90 1.32 11.00
CA ASN A 122 -8.34 1.07 11.12
C ASN A 122 -8.70 -0.41 10.97
N TYR A 123 -7.99 -1.18 10.14
CA TYR A 123 -8.36 -2.57 9.86
C TYR A 123 -7.61 -3.61 10.71
N ARG A 124 -6.42 -3.32 11.26
CA ARG A 124 -5.66 -4.33 12.02
C ARG A 124 -6.38 -4.85 13.26
N GLY A 125 -7.24 -4.02 13.85
CA GLY A 125 -8.06 -4.40 15.00
C GLY A 125 -9.10 -5.45 14.63
N ASP A 126 -9.60 -5.40 13.39
CA ASP A 126 -10.56 -6.36 12.85
C ASP A 126 -9.88 -7.68 12.48
N HIS A 127 -8.62 -7.66 12.02
CA HIS A 127 -7.82 -8.88 11.87
C HIS A 127 -7.77 -9.67 13.18
N ARG A 128 -7.42 -8.99 14.28
CA ARG A 128 -7.37 -9.62 15.60
C ARG A 128 -8.74 -10.16 16.04
N LYS A 129 -9.79 -9.34 15.97
CA LYS A 129 -11.14 -9.73 16.40
C LYS A 129 -11.71 -10.88 15.56
N ALA A 130 -11.51 -10.84 14.23
CA ALA A 130 -11.98 -11.87 13.32
C ALA A 130 -11.21 -13.17 13.54
N GLY A 131 -9.88 -13.11 13.73
CA GLY A 131 -9.07 -14.28 14.08
C GLY A 131 -9.56 -14.95 15.36
N GLN A 132 -9.79 -14.19 16.42
CA GLN A 132 -10.34 -14.71 17.69
C GLN A 132 -11.74 -15.32 17.52
N ALA A 133 -12.62 -14.70 16.74
CA ALA A 133 -13.96 -15.22 16.47
C ALA A 133 -13.91 -16.53 15.65
N PHE A 134 -12.99 -16.61 14.71
CA PHE A 134 -12.76 -17.79 13.89
C PHE A 134 -12.20 -18.95 14.72
N GLU A 135 -11.16 -18.71 15.52
CA GLU A 135 -10.60 -19.73 16.43
C GLU A 135 -11.63 -20.28 17.42
N LYS A 136 -12.50 -19.41 17.95
CA LYS A 136 -13.52 -19.80 18.93
C LYS A 136 -14.70 -20.56 18.32
N SER A 137 -15.10 -20.23 17.10
CA SER A 137 -16.42 -20.63 16.58
C SER A 137 -16.49 -20.86 15.07
N ASN A 138 -15.36 -20.90 14.36
CA ASN A 138 -15.25 -20.93 12.90
C ASN A 138 -16.05 -19.82 12.19
N LYS A 139 -16.31 -18.71 12.89
CA LYS A 139 -17.01 -17.56 12.34
C LYS A 139 -16.10 -16.80 11.38
N THR A 140 -16.45 -16.79 10.09
CA THR A 140 -15.77 -16.02 9.06
C THR A 140 -16.25 -14.57 9.03
N THR A 141 -15.43 -13.69 8.44
CA THR A 141 -15.72 -12.25 8.29
C THR A 141 -15.61 -11.83 6.81
N PRO A 142 -16.51 -11.00 6.26
CA PRO A 142 -16.40 -10.53 4.88
C PRO A 142 -15.16 -9.63 4.67
N ARG A 143 -14.39 -9.83 3.59
CA ARG A 143 -13.27 -8.93 3.22
C ARG A 143 -13.69 -7.48 3.07
N LYS A 144 -14.94 -7.24 2.65
CA LYS A 144 -15.53 -5.90 2.58
C LYS A 144 -15.34 -5.09 3.87
N THR A 145 -15.42 -5.72 5.05
CA THR A 145 -15.25 -4.98 6.33
C THR A 145 -13.85 -4.39 6.49
N LEU A 146 -12.85 -5.04 5.88
CA LEU A 146 -11.46 -4.59 5.86
C LEU A 146 -11.26 -3.52 4.78
N ALA A 147 -11.82 -3.76 3.59
CA ALA A 147 -11.74 -2.81 2.47
C ALA A 147 -12.38 -1.46 2.82
N ASP A 148 -13.55 -1.46 3.48
CA ASP A 148 -14.24 -0.26 3.97
C ASP A 148 -13.39 0.51 5.01
N LYS A 149 -12.34 -0.11 5.56
CA LYS A 149 -11.39 0.47 6.52
C LYS A 149 -10.01 0.73 5.93
N GLY A 150 -9.87 0.65 4.61
CA GLY A 150 -8.65 1.04 3.90
C GLY A 150 -7.66 -0.10 3.64
N GLN A 151 -8.03 -1.37 3.87
CA GLN A 151 -7.18 -2.46 3.41
C GLN A 151 -7.28 -2.62 1.89
N ASP A 152 -6.13 -2.64 1.23
CA ASP A 152 -6.03 -2.84 -0.21
C ASP A 152 -6.07 -4.34 -0.58
N PHE A 153 -6.88 -4.67 -1.58
CA PHE A 153 -7.01 -6.00 -2.18
C PHE A 153 -6.75 -5.98 -3.70
N ALA A 154 -6.45 -4.83 -4.29
CA ALA A 154 -6.19 -4.63 -5.70
C ALA A 154 -4.70 -4.40 -5.99
N PHE A 155 -3.99 -3.66 -5.12
CA PHE A 155 -2.55 -3.38 -5.11
C PHE A 155 -2.00 -2.55 -6.28
N GLU A 156 -2.60 -2.65 -7.47
CA GLU A 156 -2.06 -2.10 -8.72
C GLU A 156 -1.74 -0.60 -8.63
N GLU A 157 -2.67 0.21 -8.11
CA GLU A 157 -2.44 1.65 -7.95
C GLU A 157 -1.32 1.97 -6.95
N SER A 158 -1.24 1.21 -5.86
CA SER A 158 -0.18 1.34 -4.86
C SER A 158 1.21 1.03 -5.46
N CYS A 159 1.30 0.05 -6.36
CA CYS A 159 2.52 -0.24 -7.11
C CYS A 159 2.83 0.84 -8.15
N ASN A 160 1.84 1.25 -8.93
CA ASN A 160 1.98 2.24 -10.01
C ASN A 160 2.49 3.59 -9.50
N ALA A 161 2.02 4.00 -8.31
CA ALA A 161 2.45 5.23 -7.66
C ALA A 161 3.96 5.34 -7.40
N CYS A 162 4.69 4.22 -7.40
CA CYS A 162 6.15 4.20 -7.31
C CYS A 162 6.82 3.77 -8.62
N HIS A 163 6.34 2.68 -9.22
CA HIS A 163 7.01 2.04 -10.36
C HIS A 163 6.68 2.66 -11.72
N LEU A 164 5.51 3.30 -11.83
CA LEU A 164 5.05 3.99 -13.03
C LEU A 164 4.99 5.51 -12.82
N ASN A 165 5.60 6.05 -11.77
CA ASN A 165 5.62 7.49 -11.54
C ASN A 165 6.80 8.18 -12.24
N TYR A 166 6.74 8.31 -13.56
CA TYR A 166 7.72 9.01 -14.39
C TYR A 166 7.06 9.79 -15.53
N GLU A 167 7.78 10.77 -16.08
CA GLU A 167 7.29 11.58 -17.20
C GLU A 167 7.03 10.72 -18.44
N GLY A 168 5.86 10.87 -19.08
CA GLY A 168 5.46 10.06 -20.22
C GLY A 168 5.01 8.62 -19.87
N SER A 169 4.87 8.29 -18.59
CA SER A 169 4.35 7.01 -18.14
C SER A 169 2.93 6.71 -18.64
N PRO A 170 2.57 5.44 -18.89
CA PRO A 170 1.18 5.06 -19.17
C PRO A 170 0.24 5.25 -17.97
N TRP A 171 0.76 5.42 -16.75
CA TRP A 171 -0.05 5.68 -15.56
C TRP A 171 -0.42 7.17 -15.46
N LYS A 172 -1.72 7.47 -15.50
CA LYS A 172 -2.25 8.83 -15.69
C LYS A 172 -2.02 9.77 -14.50
N ASP A 173 -1.83 9.22 -13.32
CA ASP A 173 -1.64 10.00 -12.09
C ASP A 173 -0.16 10.29 -11.78
N ALA A 174 0.74 9.96 -12.71
CA ALA A 174 2.16 10.23 -12.60
C ALA A 174 2.44 11.73 -12.41
N LYS A 175 3.16 12.09 -11.35
CA LYS A 175 3.51 13.48 -11.02
C LYS A 175 4.85 13.58 -10.29
N PRO A 176 5.53 14.74 -10.35
CA PRO A 176 6.76 14.94 -9.60
C PRO A 176 6.56 14.80 -8.08
N PRO A 177 7.58 14.33 -7.34
CA PRO A 177 8.88 13.90 -7.82
C PRO A 177 8.82 12.52 -8.52
N TYR A 178 9.44 12.42 -9.70
CA TYR A 178 9.42 11.20 -10.53
C TYR A 178 10.51 10.21 -10.13
N THR A 179 10.28 8.91 -10.38
CA THR A 179 11.35 7.91 -10.29
C THR A 179 12.41 8.18 -11.36
N PRO A 180 13.70 8.20 -10.99
CA PRO A 180 14.80 8.34 -11.94
C PRO A 180 15.13 7.02 -12.65
N PHE A 181 14.53 5.90 -12.22
CA PHE A 181 14.78 4.57 -12.76
C PHE A 181 13.66 4.16 -13.71
N THR A 182 13.76 4.60 -14.97
CA THR A 182 12.75 4.39 -16.01
C THR A 182 13.21 3.39 -17.08
N PRO A 183 12.30 2.88 -17.93
CA PRO A 183 12.67 2.00 -19.06
C PRO A 183 13.68 2.62 -20.04
N GLU A 184 13.72 3.95 -20.14
CA GLU A 184 14.71 4.68 -20.96
C GLU A 184 16.12 4.59 -20.38
N VAL A 185 16.24 4.59 -19.04
CA VAL A 185 17.52 4.39 -18.35
C VAL A 185 17.98 2.94 -18.51
N ASP A 186 17.08 1.98 -18.33
CA ASP A 186 17.36 0.56 -18.50
C ASP A 186 16.04 -0.21 -18.69
N PRO A 187 15.91 -1.05 -19.73
CA PRO A 187 14.69 -1.83 -19.97
C PRO A 187 14.25 -2.70 -18.78
N LYS A 188 15.18 -3.06 -17.87
CA LYS A 188 14.84 -3.81 -16.64
C LYS A 188 13.90 -3.05 -15.69
N TYR A 189 13.77 -1.73 -15.83
CA TYR A 189 12.86 -0.90 -15.04
C TYR A 189 11.45 -0.84 -15.63
N ALA A 190 11.18 -1.52 -16.76
CA ALA A 190 9.82 -1.72 -17.23
C ALA A 190 9.00 -2.48 -16.17
N PHE A 191 7.83 -1.95 -15.86
CA PHE A 191 6.93 -2.49 -14.85
C PHE A 191 5.65 -3.01 -15.51
N ASP A 192 5.34 -4.26 -15.19
CA ASP A 192 4.10 -4.94 -15.53
C ASP A 192 3.57 -5.54 -14.23
N PHE A 193 2.43 -5.04 -13.77
CA PHE A 193 1.85 -5.43 -12.49
C PHE A 193 1.58 -6.93 -12.42
N ASP A 194 0.97 -7.50 -13.46
CA ASP A 194 0.53 -8.90 -13.49
C ASP A 194 1.70 -9.88 -13.49
N LYS A 195 2.83 -9.45 -14.04
CA LYS A 195 4.09 -10.18 -13.97
C LYS A 195 4.78 -10.01 -12.63
N MET A 196 4.95 -8.76 -12.17
CA MET A 196 5.80 -8.44 -11.02
C MET A 196 5.15 -8.79 -9.68
N VAL A 197 3.82 -8.72 -9.56
CA VAL A 197 3.09 -9.09 -8.33
C VAL A 197 3.23 -10.58 -8.00
N LYS A 198 3.59 -11.41 -8.98
CA LYS A 198 3.84 -12.85 -8.82
C LYS A 198 5.28 -13.17 -8.38
N ASP A 199 6.18 -12.20 -8.36
CA ASP A 199 7.56 -12.41 -7.88
C ASP A 199 7.62 -12.37 -6.35
N VAL A 200 7.57 -13.54 -5.73
CA VAL A 200 7.68 -13.71 -4.27
C VAL A 200 8.98 -13.18 -3.67
N LYS A 201 10.06 -13.04 -4.47
CA LYS A 201 11.32 -12.44 -4.00
C LYS A 201 11.25 -10.91 -3.95
N ALA A 202 10.35 -10.29 -4.71
CA ALA A 202 10.06 -8.86 -4.66
C ALA A 202 8.95 -8.53 -3.65
N MET A 203 7.97 -9.42 -3.47
CA MET A 203 6.86 -9.27 -2.53
C MET A 203 7.22 -9.82 -1.14
N HIS A 204 6.78 -11.03 -0.85
CA HIS A 204 7.24 -11.93 0.19
C HIS A 204 6.67 -13.31 -0.15
N GLU A 205 7.22 -14.35 0.44
CA GLU A 205 6.68 -15.71 0.33
C GLU A 205 5.22 -15.75 0.78
N HIS A 206 4.40 -16.54 0.08
CA HIS A 206 2.99 -16.70 0.42
C HIS A 206 2.80 -17.89 1.36
N PHE A 207 2.04 -17.67 2.43
CA PHE A 207 1.73 -18.68 3.43
C PHE A 207 0.24 -18.99 3.45
N LYS A 208 -0.10 -20.25 3.78
CA LYS A 208 -1.48 -20.72 3.85
C LYS A 208 -2.28 -19.92 4.88
N LEU A 209 -3.48 -19.53 4.50
CA LEU A 209 -4.44 -18.83 5.35
C LEU A 209 -5.55 -19.78 5.79
N ASP A 210 -6.03 -19.64 7.03
CA ASP A 210 -7.11 -20.46 7.57
C ASP A 210 -8.51 -20.12 7.00
N GLY A 211 -8.62 -19.06 6.20
CA GLY A 211 -9.91 -18.63 5.63
C GLY A 211 -10.77 -17.77 6.56
N VAL A 212 -10.16 -17.09 7.55
CA VAL A 212 -10.85 -16.13 8.45
C VAL A 212 -11.68 -15.11 7.67
N PHE A 213 -11.15 -14.63 6.53
CA PHE A 213 -11.79 -13.64 5.68
C PHE A 213 -12.28 -14.23 4.35
N VAL A 214 -13.52 -13.93 3.99
CA VAL A 214 -14.21 -14.50 2.81
C VAL A 214 -14.90 -13.43 1.97
N GLY A 215 -15.33 -13.78 0.76
CA GLY A 215 -16.04 -12.86 -0.14
C GLY A 215 -15.18 -11.74 -0.74
N GLU A 216 -15.84 -10.83 -1.45
CA GLU A 216 -15.25 -9.70 -2.15
C GLU A 216 -15.06 -8.46 -1.25
N PRO A 217 -14.13 -7.54 -1.58
CA PRO A 217 -13.17 -7.63 -2.69
C PRO A 217 -12.06 -8.65 -2.39
N LYS A 218 -11.71 -9.45 -3.40
CA LYS A 218 -10.66 -10.46 -3.34
C LYS A 218 -9.64 -10.20 -4.43
N PHE A 219 -8.36 -10.27 -4.07
CA PHE A 219 -7.30 -10.12 -5.07
C PHE A 219 -7.40 -11.17 -6.17
N LYS A 220 -7.20 -10.76 -7.42
CA LYS A 220 -7.40 -11.63 -8.60
C LYS A 220 -6.54 -12.88 -8.60
N TYR A 221 -5.34 -12.85 -8.02
CA TYR A 221 -4.47 -14.02 -7.87
C TYR A 221 -4.53 -14.66 -6.48
N HIS A 222 -5.49 -14.28 -5.62
CA HIS A 222 -5.58 -14.80 -4.26
C HIS A 222 -5.64 -16.33 -4.22
N ASP A 223 -6.52 -16.93 -5.02
CA ASP A 223 -6.71 -18.38 -5.01
C ASP A 223 -5.50 -19.11 -5.62
N GLU A 224 -4.90 -18.56 -6.68
CA GLU A 224 -3.66 -19.06 -7.29
C GLU A 224 -2.51 -19.06 -6.27
N PHE A 225 -2.33 -17.95 -5.55
CA PHE A 225 -1.28 -17.81 -4.55
C PHE A 225 -1.54 -18.73 -3.35
N GLN A 226 -2.80 -18.83 -2.90
CA GLN A 226 -3.15 -19.73 -1.80
C GLN A 226 -3.03 -21.20 -2.17
N ALA A 227 -3.27 -21.62 -3.42
CA ALA A 227 -3.06 -22.99 -3.86
C ALA A 227 -1.60 -23.42 -3.69
N ASN A 228 -0.66 -22.52 -4.00
CA ASN A 228 0.78 -22.78 -4.01
C ASN A 228 1.53 -22.30 -2.75
N ALA A 229 0.82 -21.72 -1.78
CA ALA A 229 1.42 -21.16 -0.58
C ALA A 229 2.10 -22.23 0.31
N LYS A 230 3.13 -21.82 1.05
CA LYS A 230 3.82 -22.66 2.04
C LYS A 230 3.08 -22.70 3.37
N GLU A 231 3.39 -23.69 4.19
CA GLU A 231 2.98 -23.67 5.60
C GLU A 231 3.75 -22.59 6.36
N GLY A 232 3.03 -21.84 7.19
CA GLY A 232 3.57 -20.71 7.95
C GLY A 232 3.53 -20.95 9.45
N GLU A 233 4.32 -20.17 10.19
CA GLU A 233 4.25 -20.09 11.64
C GLU A 233 3.18 -19.05 12.03
N LYS A 234 2.20 -19.47 12.84
CA LYS A 234 1.28 -18.51 13.46
C LYS A 234 2.02 -17.75 14.56
N GLY A 235 2.03 -16.43 14.49
CA GLY A 235 2.50 -15.60 15.59
C GLY A 235 1.59 -15.74 16.80
N LYS A 236 2.14 -16.02 17.99
CA LYS A 236 1.44 -15.86 19.27
C LYS A 236 1.45 -14.39 19.68
N GLU A 237 0.32 -13.92 20.22
CA GLU A 237 0.15 -12.58 20.78
C GLU A 237 1.08 -12.40 22.00
N GLU A 238 1.76 -11.25 22.08
CA GLU A 238 2.31 -10.67 23.30
C GLU A 238 1.65 -9.30 23.52
#